data_AF-A0A3S1BXE4-F1
#
_entry.id   AF-A0A3S1BXE4-F1
#
_cell.length_a   1.000
_cell.length_b   1.000
_cell.length_c   1.000
_cell.angle_alpha   90.00
_cell.angle_beta   90.00
_cell.angle_gamma   90.00
#
_symmetry.space_group_name_H-M   'P 1'
#
loop_
_entity.id
_entity.type
_entity.pdbx_description
1 polymer ?
#
loop_
_entity_poly.entity_id
_entity_poly.type
_entity_poly.pdbx_seq_one_letter_code
_entity_poly.pdbx_strand_id
1 'polypeptide(L)'
;MTEDFEQLIPILVRPEEQPEKKEQKIFYPKWRCFCCQDSGKVTINLVRLIMPDYDEDRDLWVACQNPSCHSFREKWSGIAAQNFDTRFLPKICQKLDLKSREDWRNTVQRQVDIRTLARTMAMSGVSERTETNNYEVQQRKKAIEAIPHQKWMAMSSAYFEGKENDED
;
A
#
# COMPACT_ATOMS: atom_id res chain seq x y z
N MET A 1 18.90 16.23 -36.74
CA MET A 1 18.66 17.43 -35.92
C MET A 1 17.81 16.97 -34.76
N THR A 2 18.42 16.71 -33.61
CA THR A 2 17.71 16.38 -32.38
C THR A 2 17.13 17.69 -31.85
N GLU A 3 15.81 17.78 -31.81
CA GLU A 3 15.13 18.90 -31.16
C GLU A 3 15.46 18.83 -29.66
N ASP A 4 16.25 19.79 -29.19
CA ASP A 4 16.60 19.93 -27.77
C ASP A 4 15.36 20.43 -27.03
N PHE A 5 14.64 19.49 -26.40
CA PHE A 5 13.55 19.83 -25.51
C PHE A 5 14.09 20.44 -24.21
N GLU A 6 13.50 21.55 -23.77
CA GLU A 6 13.78 22.15 -22.46
C GLU A 6 13.45 21.15 -21.35
N GLN A 7 14.46 20.80 -20.55
CA GLN A 7 14.28 19.93 -19.40
C GLN A 7 13.64 20.71 -18.26
N LEU A 8 12.38 20.39 -17.96
CA LEU A 8 11.69 20.93 -16.80
C LEU A 8 12.11 20.19 -15.52
N ILE A 9 12.32 20.94 -14.44
CA ILE A 9 12.58 20.38 -13.11
C ILE A 9 11.23 20.00 -12.49
N PRO A 10 11.07 18.78 -11.95
CA PRO A 10 9.84 18.38 -11.26
C PRO A 10 9.53 19.33 -10.10
N ILE A 11 8.27 19.78 -10.03
CA ILE A 11 7.79 20.55 -8.87
C ILE A 11 7.75 19.60 -7.67
N LEU A 12 8.48 19.94 -6.61
CA LEU A 12 8.41 19.23 -5.33
C LEU A 12 7.03 19.48 -4.70
N VAL A 13 6.07 18.58 -4.99
CA VAL A 13 4.70 18.64 -4.44
C VAL A 13 4.67 18.28 -2.94
N ARG A 14 5.73 17.62 -2.43
CA ARG A 14 5.79 17.12 -1.07
C ARG A 14 6.97 17.73 -0.31
N PRO A 15 6.72 18.49 0.76
CA PRO A 15 7.78 18.89 1.69
C PRO A 15 8.48 17.63 2.24
N GLU A 16 9.80 17.69 2.44
CA GLU A 16 10.50 16.65 3.20
C GLU A 16 9.89 16.58 4.61
N GLU A 17 9.08 15.56 4.86
CA GLU A 17 8.53 15.31 6.18
C GLU A 17 9.68 14.98 7.13
N GLN A 18 9.83 15.81 8.18
CA GLN A 18 10.82 15.62 9.24
C GLN A 18 10.80 14.16 9.74
N PRO A 19 11.96 13.49 9.86
CA PRO A 19 12.06 12.09 10.24
C PRO A 19 11.41 11.79 11.60
N GLU A 20 11.32 12.79 12.48
CA GLU A 20 10.70 12.72 13.81
C GLU A 20 9.18 12.46 13.76
N LYS A 21 8.50 12.81 12.65
CA LYS A 21 7.07 12.52 12.43
C LYS A 21 6.82 11.18 11.74
N LYS A 22 7.88 10.46 11.33
CA LYS A 22 7.78 9.12 10.69
C LYS A 22 7.52 7.99 11.68
N GLU A 23 7.30 8.26 12.97
CA GLU A 23 6.48 7.39 13.81
C GLU A 23 5.02 7.46 13.33
N GLN A 24 4.81 7.05 12.08
CA GLN A 24 3.58 7.11 11.29
C GLN A 24 2.43 6.58 12.13
N LYS A 25 1.46 7.42 12.48
CA LYS A 25 0.26 6.97 13.19
C LYS A 25 -0.35 5.81 12.39
N ILE A 26 -0.59 4.68 13.06
CA ILE A 26 -1.32 3.56 12.44
C ILE A 26 -2.62 4.14 11.88
N PHE A 27 -2.93 3.84 10.63
CA PHE A 27 -4.08 4.45 9.99
C PHE A 27 -5.37 3.84 10.58
N TYR A 28 -6.21 4.70 11.15
CA TYR A 28 -7.55 4.33 11.60
C TYR A 28 -8.57 5.03 10.71
N PRO A 29 -9.38 4.28 9.93
CA PRO A 29 -10.43 4.90 9.14
C PRO A 29 -11.48 5.53 10.05
N LYS A 30 -11.93 6.74 9.69
CA LYS A 30 -12.98 7.48 10.40
C LYS A 30 -14.37 7.33 9.77
N TRP A 31 -14.57 6.24 9.02
CA TRP A 31 -15.80 6.06 8.26
C TRP A 31 -17.01 5.87 9.18
N ARG A 32 -18.13 6.50 8.83
CA ARG A 32 -19.40 6.29 9.54
C ARG A 32 -19.99 4.94 9.16
N CYS A 33 -19.90 4.57 7.89
CA CYS A 33 -20.33 3.29 7.36
C CYS A 33 -19.18 2.56 6.66
N PHE A 34 -18.82 1.40 7.19
CA PHE A 34 -17.73 0.56 6.72
C PHE A 34 -18.10 -0.30 5.51
N CYS A 35 -19.39 -0.56 5.27
CA CYS A 35 -19.78 -1.32 4.08
C CYS A 35 -19.65 -0.51 2.79
N CYS A 36 -19.76 0.82 2.87
CA CYS A 36 -19.60 1.71 1.72
C CYS A 36 -18.42 2.69 1.84
N GLN A 37 -17.72 2.71 2.98
CA GLN A 37 -16.63 3.66 3.26
C GLN A 37 -17.06 5.12 3.04
N ASP A 38 -18.30 5.43 3.44
CA ASP A 38 -18.99 6.71 3.22
C ASP A 38 -19.12 7.15 1.75
N SER A 39 -18.88 6.27 0.76
CA SER A 39 -19.08 6.57 -0.66
C SER A 39 -20.54 6.52 -1.09
N GLY A 40 -21.39 5.82 -0.33
CA GLY A 40 -22.78 5.55 -0.68
C GLY A 40 -22.98 4.31 -1.57
N LYS A 41 -21.92 3.72 -2.12
CA LYS A 41 -21.95 2.44 -2.84
C LYS A 41 -21.24 1.35 -2.03
N VAL A 42 -21.80 0.14 -1.98
CA VAL A 42 -21.19 -0.98 -1.24
C VAL A 42 -19.86 -1.34 -1.90
N THR A 43 -18.81 -1.58 -1.11
CA THR A 43 -17.49 -1.91 -1.66
C THR A 43 -17.52 -3.25 -2.38
N ILE A 44 -16.80 -3.33 -3.50
CA ILE A 44 -16.80 -4.49 -4.42
C ILE A 44 -16.48 -5.80 -3.66
N ASN A 45 -15.48 -5.77 -2.77
CA ASN A 45 -15.10 -6.93 -1.98
C ASN A 45 -16.24 -7.46 -1.10
N LEU A 46 -17.10 -6.57 -0.61
CA LEU A 46 -18.27 -6.95 0.20
C LEU A 46 -19.45 -7.37 -0.67
N VAL A 47 -19.60 -6.78 -1.86
CA VAL A 47 -20.59 -7.22 -2.85
C VAL A 47 -20.32 -8.67 -3.27
N ARG A 48 -19.06 -9.00 -3.56
CA ARG A 48 -18.63 -10.34 -3.98
C ARG A 48 -18.83 -11.44 -2.93
N LEU A 49 -19.07 -11.09 -1.66
CA LEU A 49 -19.46 -12.08 -0.64
C LEU A 49 -20.88 -12.62 -0.85
N ILE A 50 -21.71 -11.89 -1.60
CA ILE A 50 -23.12 -12.22 -1.84
C ILE A 50 -23.37 -12.50 -3.32
N MET A 51 -22.67 -11.78 -4.20
CA MET A 51 -22.71 -11.95 -5.66
C MET A 51 -21.28 -12.27 -6.15
N PRO A 52 -20.82 -13.53 -6.08
CA PRO A 52 -19.42 -13.89 -6.34
C PRO A 52 -18.90 -13.44 -7.72
N ASP A 53 -19.76 -13.53 -8.73
CA ASP A 53 -19.43 -13.19 -10.12
C ASP A 53 -19.61 -11.69 -10.44
N TYR A 54 -19.80 -10.83 -9.43
CA TYR A 54 -20.01 -9.40 -9.62
C TYR A 54 -18.82 -8.70 -10.29
N ASP A 55 -19.14 -7.93 -11.32
CA ASP A 55 -18.20 -7.20 -12.16
C ASP A 55 -18.54 -5.70 -12.15
N GLU A 56 -17.67 -4.86 -11.57
CA GLU A 56 -17.94 -3.41 -11.44
C GLU A 56 -18.00 -2.69 -12.80
N ASP A 57 -17.40 -3.26 -13.84
CA ASP A 57 -17.37 -2.64 -15.18
C ASP A 57 -18.64 -2.96 -16.00
N ARG A 58 -19.37 -4.02 -15.62
CA ARG A 58 -20.55 -4.53 -16.36
C ARG A 58 -21.84 -4.41 -15.57
N ASP A 59 -21.78 -4.56 -14.26
CA ASP A 59 -22.95 -4.59 -13.38
C ASP A 59 -23.23 -3.21 -12.77
N LEU A 60 -24.49 -3.00 -12.38
CA LEU A 60 -24.88 -1.79 -11.66
C LEU A 60 -24.18 -1.68 -10.31
N TRP A 61 -23.81 -0.47 -9.90
CA TRP A 61 -23.27 -0.24 -8.56
C TRP A 61 -24.33 -0.54 -7.50
N VAL A 62 -23.92 -1.31 -6.48
CA VAL A 62 -24.81 -1.67 -5.39
C VAL A 62 -24.98 -0.50 -4.42
N ALA A 63 -26.21 -0.02 -4.27
CA ALA A 63 -26.53 1.08 -3.36
C ALA A 63 -26.39 0.66 -1.89
N CYS A 64 -25.74 1.50 -1.08
CA CYS A 64 -25.71 1.30 0.36
C CYS A 64 -27.05 1.71 0.98
N GLN A 65 -27.79 0.73 1.49
CA GLN A 65 -29.08 0.92 2.17
C GLN A 65 -28.97 0.73 3.69
N ASN A 66 -27.77 0.82 4.27
CA ASN A 66 -27.60 0.75 5.72
C ASN A 66 -28.36 1.91 6.39
N PRO A 67 -29.30 1.65 7.32
CA PRO A 67 -30.07 2.71 7.99
C PRO A 67 -29.22 3.74 8.73
N SER A 68 -28.03 3.35 9.19
CA SER A 68 -27.08 4.26 9.86
C SER A 68 -26.19 5.04 8.89
N CYS A 69 -26.39 4.89 7.58
CA CYS A 69 -25.63 5.56 6.53
C CYS A 69 -26.53 6.51 5.73
N HIS A 70 -26.09 7.76 5.59
CA HIS A 70 -26.78 8.75 4.76
C HIS A 70 -26.04 9.05 3.45
N SER A 71 -24.84 8.51 3.27
CA SER A 71 -23.95 8.83 2.15
C SER A 71 -24.56 8.51 0.78
N PHE A 72 -25.38 7.45 0.67
CA PHE A 72 -26.06 7.16 -0.59
C PHE A 72 -27.02 8.29 -0.98
N ARG A 73 -27.89 8.69 -0.04
CA ARG A 73 -28.84 9.77 -0.25
C ARG A 73 -28.15 11.12 -0.47
N GLU A 74 -27.10 11.43 0.28
CA GLU A 74 -26.39 12.70 0.19
C GLU A 74 -25.61 12.85 -1.12
N LYS A 75 -24.89 11.81 -1.54
CA LYS A 75 -23.98 11.88 -2.69
C LYS A 75 -24.66 11.56 -4.02
N TRP A 76 -25.76 10.80 -4.00
CA TRP A 76 -26.39 10.26 -5.21
C TRP A 76 -27.86 10.68 -5.38
N SER A 77 -28.34 11.67 -4.62
CA SER A 77 -29.72 12.19 -4.71
C SER A 77 -30.13 12.66 -6.11
N GLY A 78 -29.18 13.16 -6.90
CA GLY A 78 -29.43 13.64 -8.27
C GLY A 78 -29.47 12.54 -9.34
N ILE A 79 -29.22 11.28 -8.97
CA ILE A 79 -29.18 10.16 -9.90
C ILE A 79 -30.41 9.26 -9.67
N ALA A 80 -31.07 8.87 -10.76
CA ALA A 80 -32.21 7.96 -10.69
C ALA A 80 -31.81 6.62 -10.06
N ALA A 81 -32.64 6.11 -9.14
CA ALA A 81 -32.38 4.87 -8.41
C ALA A 81 -32.21 3.64 -9.34
N GLN A 82 -32.76 3.68 -10.55
CA GLN A 82 -32.61 2.64 -11.58
C GLN A 82 -31.16 2.43 -12.05
N ASN A 83 -30.27 3.39 -11.82
CA ASN A 83 -28.85 3.27 -12.15
C ASN A 83 -28.06 2.53 -11.06
N PHE A 84 -28.73 2.06 -10.01
CA PHE A 84 -28.12 1.32 -8.91
C PHE A 84 -28.82 -0.01 -8.67
N ASP A 85 -28.05 -1.00 -8.24
CA ASP A 85 -28.60 -2.24 -7.72
C ASP A 85 -29.08 -2.02 -6.28
N THR A 86 -30.39 -2.14 -6.07
CA THR A 86 -31.06 -1.97 -4.78
C THR A 86 -31.47 -3.30 -4.14
N ARG A 87 -31.02 -4.45 -4.68
CA ARG A 87 -31.30 -5.78 -4.11
C ARG A 87 -30.65 -5.99 -2.75
N PHE A 88 -29.60 -5.24 -2.41
CA PHE A 88 -28.96 -5.29 -1.10
C PHE A 88 -29.82 -4.59 -0.04
N LEU A 89 -30.77 -5.34 0.52
CA LEU A 89 -31.67 -4.88 1.57
C LEU A 89 -30.90 -4.26 2.76
N PRO A 90 -31.53 -3.36 3.54
CA PRO A 90 -30.90 -2.71 4.69
C PRO A 90 -30.21 -3.68 5.67
N LYS A 91 -30.83 -4.83 5.93
CA LYS A 91 -30.29 -5.90 6.80
C LYS A 91 -29.00 -6.51 6.25
N ILE A 92 -28.86 -6.61 4.93
CA ILE A 92 -27.64 -7.08 4.26
C ILE A 92 -26.53 -6.06 4.47
N CYS A 93 -26.80 -4.77 4.21
CA CYS A 93 -25.83 -3.71 4.39
C CYS A 93 -25.35 -3.60 5.85
N GLN A 94 -26.23 -3.78 6.83
CA GLN A 94 -25.85 -3.83 8.25
C GLN A 94 -24.89 -4.99 8.56
N LYS A 95 -25.15 -6.19 8.04
CA LYS A 95 -24.26 -7.35 8.22
C LYS A 95 -22.88 -7.09 7.60
N LEU A 96 -22.86 -6.55 6.38
CA LEU A 96 -21.62 -6.20 5.69
C LEU A 96 -20.85 -5.08 6.42
N ASP A 97 -21.56 -4.14 7.03
CA ASP A 97 -20.96 -3.07 7.83
C ASP A 97 -20.24 -3.63 9.06
N LEU A 98 -20.91 -4.50 9.82
CA LEU A 98 -20.31 -5.18 10.98
C LEU A 98 -19.10 -6.02 10.58
N LYS A 99 -19.21 -6.80 9.50
CA LYS A 99 -18.11 -7.60 8.99
C LYS A 99 -16.90 -6.73 8.60
N SER A 100 -17.15 -5.67 7.83
CA SER A 100 -16.09 -4.75 7.41
C SER A 100 -15.43 -4.01 8.58
N ARG A 101 -16.19 -3.66 9.63
CA ARG A 101 -15.62 -3.11 10.87
C ARG A 101 -14.67 -4.09 11.56
N GLU A 102 -15.06 -5.35 11.64
CA GLU A 102 -14.23 -6.41 12.23
C GLU A 102 -12.97 -6.65 11.40
N ASP A 103 -13.11 -6.77 10.08
CA ASP A 103 -11.98 -6.94 9.15
C ASP A 103 -10.97 -5.77 9.28
N TRP A 104 -11.46 -4.54 9.47
CA TRP A 104 -10.61 -3.38 9.71
C TRP A 104 -9.94 -3.39 11.08
N ARG A 105 -10.63 -3.79 12.15
CA ARG A 105 -10.00 -3.97 13.48
C ARG A 105 -8.85 -4.97 13.40
N ASN A 106 -9.06 -6.09 12.71
CA ASN A 106 -8.02 -7.10 12.51
C ASN A 106 -6.85 -6.57 11.69
N THR A 107 -7.13 -5.80 10.64
CA THR A 107 -6.10 -5.19 9.78
C THR A 107 -5.23 -4.21 10.58
N VAL A 108 -5.87 -3.35 11.37
CA VAL A 108 -5.16 -2.42 12.27
C VAL A 108 -4.32 -3.19 13.28
N GLN A 109 -4.87 -4.23 13.93
CA GLN A 109 -4.11 -5.03 14.90
C GLN A 109 -2.86 -5.65 14.26
N ARG A 110 -3.00 -6.22 13.06
CA ARG A 110 -1.85 -6.74 12.31
C ARG A 110 -0.81 -5.67 12.01
N GLN A 111 -1.20 -4.43 11.70
CA GLN A 111 -0.25 -3.34 11.52
C GLN A 111 0.49 -2.99 12.82
N VAL A 112 -0.21 -3.01 13.97
CA VAL A 112 0.42 -2.85 15.29
C VAL A 112 1.46 -3.96 15.53
N ASP A 113 1.07 -5.20 15.27
CA ASP A 113 1.91 -6.38 15.53
C ASP A 113 3.15 -6.37 14.63
N ILE A 114 2.98 -6.13 13.33
CA ILE A 114 4.08 -6.03 12.36
C ILE A 114 5.05 -4.93 12.77
N ARG A 115 4.55 -3.78 13.25
CA ARG A 115 5.41 -2.69 13.69
C ARG A 115 6.16 -3.02 14.97
N THR A 116 5.50 -3.67 15.92
CA THR A 116 6.13 -4.14 17.15
C THR A 116 7.24 -5.13 16.82
N LEU A 117 6.95 -6.10 15.95
CA LEU A 117 7.92 -7.07 15.47
C LEU A 117 9.09 -6.39 14.74
N ALA A 118 8.83 -5.45 13.84
CA ALA A 118 9.86 -4.71 13.13
C ALA A 118 10.76 -3.91 14.08
N ARG A 119 10.21 -3.33 15.17
CA ARG A 119 11.01 -2.68 16.22
C ARG A 119 11.88 -3.68 16.97
N THR A 120 11.38 -4.88 17.28
CA THR A 120 12.16 -5.92 17.96
C THR A 120 13.20 -6.59 17.07
N MET A 121 12.94 -6.71 15.77
CA MET A 121 13.85 -7.30 14.79
C MET A 121 14.81 -6.29 14.16
N ALA A 122 14.63 -5.00 14.43
CA ALA A 122 15.58 -3.98 14.00
C ALA A 122 16.94 -4.31 14.65
N MET A 123 17.92 -4.66 13.82
CA MET A 123 19.28 -4.91 14.30
C MET A 123 19.80 -3.66 15.02
N SER A 124 20.34 -3.85 16.22
CA SER A 124 21.06 -2.80 16.94
C SER A 124 22.16 -2.23 16.03
N GLY A 125 22.12 -0.93 15.75
CA GLY A 125 23.12 -0.23 14.93
C GLY A 125 22.66 0.28 13.56
N VAL A 126 21.46 -0.06 13.07
CA VAL A 126 20.95 0.49 11.78
C VAL A 126 20.62 1.99 11.88
N SER A 127 20.12 2.43 13.05
CA SER A 127 19.81 3.84 13.29
C SER A 127 21.04 4.67 13.70
N GLU A 128 22.14 4.03 14.10
CA GLU A 128 23.39 4.68 14.55
C GLU A 128 24.48 4.58 13.49
N ARG A 129 24.16 4.92 12.24
CA ARG A 129 25.21 5.20 11.26
C ARG A 129 25.93 6.47 11.67
N THR A 130 27.10 6.30 12.28
CA THR A 130 28.06 7.39 12.51
C THR A 130 28.58 7.91 11.17
N GLU A 131 29.12 9.13 11.14
CA GLU A 131 29.80 9.67 9.95
C GLU A 131 30.92 8.75 9.46
N THR A 132 31.61 8.08 10.38
CA THR A 132 32.64 7.08 10.08
C THR A 132 32.09 5.91 9.27
N ASN A 133 30.93 5.37 9.65
CA ASN A 133 30.29 4.27 8.91
C ASN A 133 29.90 4.71 7.49
N ASN A 134 29.41 5.95 7.33
CA ASN A 134 29.07 6.50 6.02
C ASN A 134 30.31 6.72 5.14
N TYR A 135 31.40 7.21 5.73
CA TYR A 135 32.67 7.38 5.04
C TYR A 135 33.20 6.03 4.54
N GLU A 136 33.20 5.00 5.39
CA GLU A 136 33.64 3.66 5.00
C GLU A 136 32.79 3.07 3.87
N VAL A 137 31.46 3.22 3.92
CA VAL A 137 30.55 2.79 2.85
C VAL A 137 30.86 3.52 1.54
N GLN A 138 31.12 4.83 1.58
CA GLN A 138 31.48 5.60 0.39
C GLN A 138 32.83 5.15 -0.19
N GLN A 139 33.83 4.85 0.66
CA GLN A 139 35.12 4.33 0.20
C GLN A 139 34.98 2.97 -0.47
N ARG A 140 34.23 2.05 0.14
CA ARG A 140 33.95 0.73 -0.45
C ARG A 140 33.19 0.85 -1.77
N LYS A 141 32.23 1.77 -1.86
CA LYS A 141 31.49 2.04 -3.11
C LYS A 141 32.42 2.54 -4.22
N LYS A 142 33.26 3.53 -3.94
CA LYS A 142 34.26 4.04 -4.90
C LYS A 142 35.23 2.94 -5.34
N ALA A 143 35.65 2.08 -4.41
CA ALA A 143 36.55 0.96 -4.72
C ALA A 143 35.90 -0.05 -5.69
N ILE A 144 34.60 -0.33 -5.55
CA ILE A 144 33.85 -1.21 -6.46
C ILE A 144 33.62 -0.53 -7.81
N GLU A 145 33.22 0.73 -7.82
CA GLU A 145 33.00 1.51 -9.06
C GLU A 145 34.29 1.72 -9.87
N ALA A 146 35.45 1.70 -9.20
CA ALA A 146 36.76 1.75 -9.85
C ALA A 146 37.21 0.41 -10.45
N ILE A 147 36.49 -0.70 -10.23
CA ILE A 147 36.84 -1.99 -10.82
C ILE A 147 36.50 -1.95 -12.32
N PRO A 148 37.48 -2.16 -13.22
CA PRO A 148 37.22 -2.21 -14.66
C PRO A 148 36.25 -3.34 -15.00
N HIS A 149 35.33 -3.11 -15.93
CA HIS A 149 34.31 -4.09 -16.36
C HIS A 149 34.87 -5.48 -16.64
N GLN A 150 36.03 -5.56 -17.31
CA GLN A 150 36.69 -6.82 -17.65
C GLN A 150 37.12 -7.61 -16.41
N LYS A 151 37.58 -6.91 -15.36
CA LYS A 151 37.95 -7.50 -14.07
C LYS A 151 36.72 -7.89 -13.25
N TRP A 152 35.65 -7.12 -13.36
CA TRP A 152 34.35 -7.44 -12.77
C TRP A 152 33.77 -8.74 -13.34
N MET A 153 33.82 -8.92 -14.66
CA MET A 153 33.39 -10.14 -15.36
C MET A 153 34.24 -11.37 -14.96
N ALA A 154 35.55 -11.20 -14.78
CA ALA A 154 36.40 -12.30 -14.32
C ALA A 154 36.11 -12.68 -12.86
N MET A 155 35.87 -11.69 -11.99
CA MET A 155 35.49 -11.92 -10.59
C MET A 155 34.12 -12.60 -10.47
N SER A 156 33.14 -12.23 -11.31
CA SER A 156 31.83 -12.87 -11.30
C SER A 156 31.91 -14.31 -11.80
N SER A 157 32.65 -14.59 -12.88
CA SER A 157 32.86 -15.97 -13.38
C SER A 157 33.47 -16.87 -12.30
N ALA A 158 34.54 -16.42 -11.63
CA ALA A 158 35.22 -17.18 -10.57
C ALA A 158 34.31 -17.44 -9.35
N TYR A 159 33.41 -16.51 -9.00
CA TYR A 159 32.47 -16.70 -7.91
C TYR A 159 31.38 -17.74 -8.23
N PHE A 160 30.97 -17.84 -9.50
CA PHE A 160 29.97 -18.81 -9.94
C PHE A 160 30.59 -20.20 -10.24
N GLU A 161 31.82 -20.26 -10.74
CA GLU A 161 32.56 -21.52 -10.98
C GLU A 161 33.01 -22.20 -9.67
N GLY A 162 33.21 -21.44 -8.60
CA GLY A 162 33.59 -21.99 -7.28
C GLY A 162 32.49 -22.76 -6.54
N LYS A 163 31.27 -22.87 -7.08
CA LYS A 163 30.16 -23.62 -6.47
C LYS A 163 29.93 -25.03 -7.04
N GLU A 164 30.67 -25.42 -8.08
CA GLU A 164 30.52 -26.76 -8.69
C GLU A 164 31.39 -27.85 -8.06
N ASN A 165 32.26 -27.53 -7.08
CA ASN A 165 33.22 -28.49 -6.52
C ASN A 165 33.01 -28.84 -5.03
N ASP A 166 31.87 -28.48 -4.43
CA ASP A 166 31.51 -28.87 -3.05
C ASP A 166 30.38 -29.92 -3.05
N GLU A 167 30.62 -31.07 -3.69
CA GLU A 167 29.88 -32.32 -3.42
C GLU A 167 30.91 -33.46 -3.30
N ASP A 168 31.27 -33.81 -2.05
CA ASP A 168 31.79 -35.11 -1.61
C ASP A 168 31.16 -35.45 -0.24
#